data_AF-A0A9D9UK76-F1
#
_entry.id   AF-A0A9D9UK76-F1
#
_cell.length_a   1.000
_cell.length_b   1.000
_cell.length_c   1.000
_cell.angle_alpha   90.00
_cell.angle_beta   90.00
_cell.angle_gamma   90.00
#
_symmetry.space_group_name_H-M   'P 1'
#
loop_
_entity.id
_entity.type
_entity.pdbx_description
1 polymer ?
#
loop_
_entity_poly.entity_id
_entity_poly.type
_entity_poly.pdbx_seq_one_letter_code
_entity_poly.pdbx_strand_id
1 'polypeptide(L)'
;YTFGMRVGYKNKVWDHSLNFNRISESGRYLMPREWGRDPFFTFMSRERNEGFGDLTAVVVKSTYTLKQRTSLQLAYGYFSLPDVKNYALNKYGLPSYTQLNIDLRHKFNGILNGFEGQILWVVKWNQGETYDTPKFIIHKVDMNLLNVVLNFRF
;
A
#
# COMPACT_ATOMS: atom_id res chain seq x y z
N TYR A 1 18.37 10.03 -3.73
CA TYR A 1 18.53 8.58 -3.99
C TYR A 1 17.49 7.79 -3.19
N THR A 2 17.23 6.54 -3.57
CA THR A 2 16.30 5.65 -2.86
C THR A 2 16.94 4.29 -2.64
N PHE A 3 16.66 3.63 -1.53
CA PHE A 3 17.05 2.24 -1.31
C PHE A 3 15.97 1.47 -0.56
N GLY A 4 16.05 0.15 -0.59
CA GLY A 4 15.09 -0.71 0.08
C GLY A 4 15.61 -2.11 0.29
N MET A 5 14.98 -2.81 1.22
CA MET A 5 15.31 -4.16 1.61
C MET A 5 14.03 -4.98 1.72
N ARG A 6 14.11 -6.26 1.36
CA ARG A 6 13.06 -7.24 1.60
C ARG A 6 13.68 -8.50 2.16
N VAL A 7 13.11 -8.97 3.25
CA VAL A 7 13.36 -10.31 3.79
C VAL A 7 12.04 -11.05 3.78
N GLY A 8 12.01 -12.29 3.31
CA GLY A 8 10.79 -13.06 3.23
C GLY A 8 11.01 -14.55 3.36
N TYR A 9 9.94 -15.23 3.75
CA TYR A 9 9.86 -16.68 3.84
C TYR A 9 8.61 -17.14 3.10
N LYS A 10 8.77 -18.15 2.25
CA LYS A 10 7.69 -18.67 1.42
C LYS A 10 7.66 -20.19 1.42
N ASN A 11 6.47 -20.75 1.57
CA ASN A 11 6.18 -22.16 1.33
C ASN A 11 4.90 -22.28 0.46
N LYS A 12 4.34 -23.49 0.36
CA LYS A 12 3.16 -23.76 -0.48
C LYS A 12 1.88 -23.03 -0.02
N VAL A 13 1.81 -22.67 1.25
CA VAL A 13 0.60 -22.14 1.90
C VAL A 13 0.78 -20.67 2.28
N TRP A 14 1.98 -20.30 2.71
CA TRP A 14 2.31 -19.00 3.26
C TRP A 14 3.40 -18.28 2.48
N ASP A 15 3.26 -16.98 2.30
CA ASP A 15 4.28 -16.06 1.79
C ASP A 15 4.32 -14.83 2.71
N HIS A 16 5.37 -14.75 3.53
CA HIS A 16 5.60 -13.68 4.48
C HIS A 16 6.76 -12.80 4.02
N SER A 17 6.65 -11.49 4.23
CA SER A 17 7.78 -10.59 4.03
C SER A 17 7.76 -9.39 4.97
N LEU A 18 8.95 -9.00 5.41
CA LEU A 18 9.23 -7.69 5.99
C LEU A 18 9.94 -6.86 4.91
N ASN A 19 9.41 -5.66 4.66
CA ASN A 19 9.82 -4.79 3.59
C ASN A 19 10.18 -3.42 4.18
N PHE A 20 11.26 -2.83 3.68
CA PHE A 20 11.75 -1.51 4.08
C PHE A 20 12.09 -0.68 2.85
N ASN A 21 11.77 0.60 2.86
CA ASN A 21 12.18 1.56 1.84
C ASN A 21 12.52 2.91 2.46
N ARG A 22 13.56 3.56 1.93
CA ARG A 22 13.99 4.92 2.25
C ARG A 22 14.11 5.74 0.99
N ILE A 23 13.54 6.94 1.00
CA ILE A 23 13.75 8.01 0.03
C ILE A 23 14.55 9.10 0.73
N SER A 24 15.68 9.53 0.15
CA SER A 24 16.52 10.58 0.75
C SER A 24 15.82 11.94 0.77
N GLU A 25 16.34 12.84 1.59
CA GLU A 25 15.88 14.24 1.69
C GLU A 25 16.37 15.17 0.57
N SER A 26 17.27 14.70 -0.32
CA SER A 26 17.86 15.49 -1.40
C SER A 26 16.87 15.97 -2.48
N GLY A 27 15.59 15.65 -2.35
CA GLY A 27 14.54 15.96 -3.31
C GLY A 27 13.41 14.92 -3.26
N ARG A 28 12.36 15.18 -4.03
CA ARG A 28 11.22 14.27 -4.14
C ARG A 28 11.53 13.12 -5.10
N TYR A 29 11.10 11.92 -4.75
CA TYR A 29 10.99 10.84 -5.71
C TYR A 29 9.87 11.15 -6.71
N LEU A 30 10.19 11.17 -8.00
CA LEU A 30 9.23 11.45 -9.07
C LEU A 30 9.16 10.23 -9.99
N MET A 31 7.95 9.75 -10.23
CA MET A 31 7.67 8.67 -11.18
C MET A 31 6.42 9.05 -11.98
N PRO A 32 6.45 8.98 -13.34
CA PRO A 32 5.27 9.21 -14.14
C PRO A 32 4.12 8.34 -13.66
N ARG A 33 2.94 8.93 -13.46
CA ARG A 33 1.82 8.21 -12.87
C ARG A 33 1.27 7.13 -13.78
N GLU A 34 1.50 7.31 -15.08
CA GLU A 34 1.18 6.45 -16.20
C GLU A 34 1.93 5.11 -16.15
N TRP A 35 3.07 5.05 -15.45
CA TRP A 35 3.92 3.86 -15.39
C TRP A 35 3.44 2.82 -14.37
N GLY A 36 2.28 3.05 -13.75
CA GLY A 36 1.61 2.07 -12.93
C GLY A 36 2.11 2.04 -11.49
N ARG A 37 2.61 0.88 -11.04
CA ARG A 37 2.90 0.59 -9.64
C ARG A 37 4.28 1.10 -9.23
N ASP A 38 4.36 1.62 -8.02
CA ASP A 38 5.60 2.08 -7.41
C ASP A 38 6.60 0.92 -7.24
N PRO A 39 7.87 1.02 -7.67
CA PRO A 39 8.84 -0.07 -7.61
C PRO A 39 9.36 -0.40 -6.18
N PHE A 40 8.73 0.13 -5.12
CA PHE A 40 9.15 -0.10 -3.74
C PHE A 40 8.62 -1.42 -3.16
N PHE A 41 9.44 -2.09 -2.34
CA PHE A 41 9.05 -3.29 -1.59
C PHE A 41 7.89 -3.02 -0.62
N THR A 42 7.82 -1.79 -0.09
CA THR A 42 6.76 -1.29 0.78
C THR A 42 5.48 -0.90 0.04
N PHE A 43 5.40 -1.07 -1.28
CA PHE A 43 4.17 -0.76 -2.03
C PHE A 43 2.96 -1.52 -1.46
N MET A 44 1.88 -0.79 -1.18
CA MET A 44 0.59 -1.34 -0.77
C MET A 44 -0.50 -0.85 -1.74
N SER A 45 -1.51 -1.69 -1.99
CA SER A 45 -2.67 -1.26 -2.78
C SER A 45 -3.27 0.00 -2.18
N ARG A 46 -3.62 0.96 -3.06
CA ARG A 46 -4.12 2.30 -2.71
C ARG A 46 -3.08 3.29 -2.17
N GLU A 47 -1.80 2.92 -2.13
CA GLU A 47 -0.68 3.83 -1.79
C GLU A 47 0.25 4.11 -2.96
N ARG A 48 0.94 5.26 -2.86
CA ARG A 48 2.03 5.70 -3.74
C ARG A 48 2.98 6.59 -2.95
N ASN A 49 4.29 6.39 -3.12
CA ASN A 49 5.33 7.22 -2.50
C ASN A 49 5.94 8.23 -3.49
N GLU A 50 5.46 8.29 -4.74
CA GLU A 50 5.75 9.41 -5.64
C GLU A 50 5.36 10.74 -5.01
N GLY A 51 6.17 11.77 -5.24
CA GLY A 51 5.94 13.12 -4.72
C GLY A 51 6.46 13.34 -3.31
N PHE A 52 7.08 12.33 -2.70
CA PHE A 52 7.70 12.45 -1.38
C PHE A 52 9.23 12.37 -1.47
N GLY A 53 9.90 13.22 -0.69
CA GLY A 53 11.29 13.05 -0.26
C GLY A 53 11.32 12.66 1.22
N ASP A 54 12.50 12.32 1.75
CA ASP A 54 12.70 12.04 3.18
C ASP A 54 11.66 11.06 3.79
N LEU A 55 11.23 10.08 3.00
CA LEU A 55 10.22 9.10 3.41
C LEU A 55 10.90 7.82 3.89
N THR A 56 10.46 7.30 5.03
CA THR A 56 10.86 5.98 5.53
C THR A 56 9.62 5.12 5.71
N ALA A 57 9.61 3.94 5.10
CA ALA A 57 8.48 3.02 5.17
C ALA A 57 8.91 1.62 5.60
N VAL A 58 8.09 0.99 6.43
CA VAL A 58 8.22 -0.41 6.86
C VAL A 58 6.88 -1.10 6.63
N VAL A 59 6.88 -2.24 5.95
CA VAL A 59 5.65 -2.99 5.66
C VAL A 59 5.84 -4.48 5.90
N VAL A 60 4.96 -5.06 6.69
CA VAL A 60 4.81 -6.52 6.83
C VAL A 60 3.71 -6.98 5.90
N LYS A 61 3.97 -8.03 5.12
CA LYS A 61 2.99 -8.68 4.26
C LYS A 61 2.91 -10.17 4.57
N SER A 62 1.70 -10.70 4.57
CA SER A 62 1.42 -12.12 4.76
C SER A 62 0.36 -12.55 3.77
N THR A 63 0.66 -13.54 2.93
CA THR A 63 -0.31 -14.12 2.01
C THR A 63 -0.56 -15.58 2.39
N TYR A 64 -1.82 -15.93 2.56
CA TYR A 64 -2.31 -17.28 2.82
C TYR A 64 -3.03 -17.81 1.58
N THR A 65 -2.61 -18.97 1.08
CA THR A 65 -3.26 -19.62 -0.07
C THR A 65 -4.18 -20.74 0.41
N LEU A 66 -5.49 -20.51 0.32
CA LEU A 66 -6.53 -21.47 0.66
C LEU A 66 -6.99 -22.25 -0.58
N LYS A 67 -6.85 -23.58 -0.55
CA LYS A 67 -7.36 -24.51 -1.57
C LYS A 67 -7.00 -24.13 -3.03
N GLN A 68 -5.77 -23.64 -3.26
CA GLN A 68 -5.18 -23.25 -4.56
C GLN A 68 -5.89 -22.14 -5.36
N ARG A 69 -7.15 -21.81 -5.05
CA ARG A 69 -7.97 -20.84 -5.81
C ARG A 69 -8.37 -19.60 -5.01
N THR A 70 -8.24 -19.66 -3.69
CA THR A 70 -8.50 -18.55 -2.80
C THR A 70 -7.20 -18.08 -2.18
N SER A 71 -6.97 -16.77 -2.13
CA SER A 71 -5.86 -16.19 -1.40
C SER A 71 -6.32 -15.06 -0.52
N LEU A 72 -5.84 -15.04 0.72
CA LEU A 72 -5.99 -13.91 1.64
C LEU A 72 -4.62 -13.25 1.78
N GLN A 73 -4.53 -11.97 1.44
CA GLN A 73 -3.33 -11.16 1.65
C GLN A 73 -3.61 -10.10 2.71
N LEU A 74 -2.77 -10.06 3.73
CA LEU A 74 -2.72 -9.04 4.76
C LEU A 74 -1.45 -8.22 4.55
N ALA A 75 -1.57 -6.89 4.61
CA ALA A 75 -0.42 -6.00 4.61
C ALA A 75 -0.63 -4.90 5.65
N TYR A 76 0.35 -4.72 6.53
CA TYR A 76 0.36 -3.66 7.54
C TYR A 76 1.63 -2.85 7.39
N GLY A 77 1.48 -1.54 7.25
CA GLY A 77 2.58 -0.64 6.93
C GLY A 77 2.57 0.62 7.76
N TYR A 78 3.75 1.06 8.17
CA TYR A 78 3.99 2.38 8.72
C TYR A 78 4.82 3.20 7.74
N PHE A 79 4.37 4.42 7.47
CA PHE A 79 5.02 5.37 6.59
C PHE A 79 5.29 6.64 7.39
N SER A 80 6.57 6.94 7.58
CA SER A 80 7.05 8.20 8.10
C SER A 80 7.32 9.13 6.92
N LEU A 81 6.55 10.21 6.85
CA LEU A 81 6.60 11.23 5.81
C LEU A 81 7.02 12.57 6.43
N PRO A 82 7.61 13.48 5.62
CA PRO A 82 7.83 14.86 6.06
C PRO A 82 6.51 15.52 6.46
N ASP A 83 6.61 16.48 7.37
CA ASP A 83 5.47 17.25 7.85
C ASP A 83 4.60 17.80 6.69
N VAL A 84 3.29 17.90 6.92
CA VAL A 84 2.32 18.36 5.92
C VAL A 84 2.55 19.81 5.44
N LYS A 85 3.30 20.61 6.20
CA LYS A 85 3.75 21.97 5.83
C LYS A 85 5.10 21.97 5.10
N ASN A 86 5.82 20.86 5.04
CA ASN A 86 7.06 20.77 4.27
C ASN A 86 6.75 20.55 2.78
N TYR A 87 6.31 21.59 2.09
CA TYR A 87 5.90 21.51 0.68
C TYR A 87 7.03 21.13 -0.29
N ALA A 88 8.30 21.33 0.11
CA ALA A 88 9.46 20.98 -0.69
C ALA A 88 9.60 19.46 -0.84
N LEU A 89 9.35 18.71 0.25
CA LEU A 89 9.49 17.26 0.27
C LEU A 89 8.16 16.50 0.35
N ASN A 90 7.04 17.18 0.67
CA ASN A 90 5.71 16.60 0.76
C ASN A 90 4.77 17.30 -0.24
N LYS A 91 4.76 16.80 -1.49
CA LYS A 91 3.95 17.37 -2.58
C LYS A 91 2.46 17.39 -2.28
N TYR A 92 1.97 16.44 -1.49
CA TYR A 92 0.54 16.19 -1.30
C TYR A 92 0.01 16.69 0.04
N GLY A 93 0.87 17.16 0.95
CA GLY A 93 0.52 17.44 2.34
C GLY A 93 -0.14 16.21 2.99
N LEU A 94 0.44 15.03 2.79
CA LEU A 94 -0.03 13.78 3.40
C LEU A 94 0.72 13.58 4.71
N PRO A 95 0.05 13.48 5.87
CA PRO A 95 0.76 13.24 7.12
C PRO A 95 1.32 11.82 7.16
N SER A 96 2.25 11.57 8.09
CA SER A 96 2.67 10.20 8.41
C SER A 96 1.45 9.33 8.73
N TYR A 97 1.49 8.06 8.36
CA TYR A 97 0.32 7.18 8.52
C TYR A 97 0.69 5.72 8.72
N THR A 98 -0.26 5.00 9.28
CA THR A 98 -0.28 3.54 9.32
C THR A 98 -1.42 3.05 8.45
N GLN A 99 -1.21 1.95 7.73
CA GLN A 99 -2.23 1.35 6.88
C GLN A 99 -2.31 -0.15 7.04
N LEU A 100 -3.55 -0.65 7.05
CA LEU A 100 -3.89 -2.05 6.96
C LEU A 100 -4.64 -2.32 5.65
N ASN A 101 -4.20 -3.32 4.90
CA ASN A 101 -4.92 -3.88 3.76
C ASN A 101 -5.29 -5.33 4.04
N ILE A 102 -6.55 -5.67 3.81
CA ILE A 102 -7.07 -7.04 3.78
C ILE A 102 -7.59 -7.29 2.36
N ASP A 103 -6.92 -8.15 1.60
CA ASP A 103 -7.21 -8.48 0.20
C ASP A 103 -7.55 -9.96 0.06
N LEU A 104 -8.84 -10.28 -0.07
CA LEU A 104 -9.34 -11.63 -0.34
C LEU A 104 -9.62 -11.76 -1.83
N ARG A 105 -9.03 -12.78 -2.46
CA ARG A 105 -9.25 -13.09 -3.87
C ARG A 105 -9.69 -14.52 -4.05
N HIS A 106 -10.59 -14.75 -5.00
CA HIS A 106 -11.07 -16.08 -5.36
C HIS A 106 -11.19 -16.23 -6.88
N LYS A 107 -10.59 -17.30 -7.41
CA LYS A 107 -10.75 -17.71 -8.81
C LYS A 107 -11.86 -18.75 -8.91
N PHE A 108 -12.91 -18.41 -9.63
CA PHE A 108 -14.07 -19.29 -9.84
C PHE A 108 -13.75 -20.36 -10.89
N ASN A 109 -14.51 -21.46 -10.88
CA ASN A 109 -14.39 -22.57 -11.82
C ASN A 109 -15.78 -23.07 -12.27
N GLY A 110 -15.81 -24.06 -13.17
CA GLY A 110 -17.05 -24.61 -13.69
C GLY A 110 -17.74 -23.62 -14.60
N ILE A 111 -19.03 -23.35 -14.36
CA ILE A 111 -19.83 -22.40 -15.16
C ILE A 111 -19.26 -20.97 -15.09
N LEU A 112 -18.61 -20.61 -13.98
CA LEU A 112 -17.98 -19.30 -13.77
C LEU A 112 -16.47 -19.31 -14.06
N ASN A 113 -15.99 -20.26 -14.85
CA ASN A 113 -14.58 -20.27 -15.25
C ASN A 113 -14.22 -18.95 -15.96
N GLY A 114 -13.04 -18.40 -15.64
CA GLY A 114 -12.60 -17.08 -16.13
C GLY A 114 -12.93 -15.91 -15.19
N PHE A 115 -13.86 -16.08 -14.23
CA PHE A 115 -14.13 -15.03 -13.24
C PHE A 115 -13.12 -15.05 -12.07
N GLU A 116 -12.75 -13.86 -11.59
CA GLU A 116 -11.97 -13.63 -10.37
C GLU A 116 -12.66 -12.56 -9.53
N GLY A 117 -13.05 -12.93 -8.31
CA GLY A 117 -13.60 -12.01 -7.32
C GLY A 117 -12.50 -11.46 -6.41
N GLN A 118 -12.59 -10.18 -6.05
CA GLN A 118 -11.71 -9.54 -5.09
C GLN A 118 -12.52 -8.70 -4.09
N ILE A 119 -12.22 -8.87 -2.81
CA ILE A 119 -12.64 -7.96 -1.73
C ILE A 119 -11.37 -7.35 -1.15
N LEU A 120 -11.22 -6.03 -1.29
CA LEU A 120 -10.12 -5.27 -0.71
C LEU A 120 -10.68 -4.28 0.31
N TRP A 121 -10.33 -4.47 1.57
CA TRP A 121 -10.59 -3.51 2.63
C TRP A 121 -9.29 -2.82 3.05
N VAL A 122 -9.29 -1.49 3.02
CA VAL A 122 -8.16 -0.64 3.39
C VAL A 122 -8.59 0.21 4.57
N VAL A 123 -7.77 0.27 5.61
CA VAL A 123 -7.93 1.19 6.74
C VAL A 123 -6.63 1.95 6.90
N LYS A 124 -6.72 3.27 7.04
CA LYS A 124 -5.58 4.15 7.19
C LYS A 124 -5.78 5.09 8.37
N TRP A 125 -4.80 5.12 9.26
CA TRP A 125 -4.78 5.94 10.46
C TRP A 125 -3.72 7.02 10.36
N ASN A 126 -4.05 8.23 10.80
CA ASN A 126 -3.08 9.30 10.93
C ASN A 126 -2.01 8.97 12.00
N GLN A 127 -0.77 9.34 11.73
CA GLN A 127 0.39 9.23 12.63
C GLN A 127 1.26 10.49 12.60
N GLY A 128 0.84 11.53 11.89
CA GLY A 128 1.55 12.79 11.75
C GLY A 128 0.70 13.98 12.19
N GLU A 129 1.35 15.13 12.27
CA GLU A 129 0.67 16.38 12.60
C GLU A 129 -0.20 16.85 11.43
N THR A 130 -1.42 17.28 11.74
CA THR A 130 -2.38 17.81 10.77
C THR A 130 -2.76 19.25 11.06
N TYR A 131 -2.30 19.80 12.19
CA TYR A 131 -2.57 21.15 12.65
C TYR A 131 -4.07 21.47 12.65
N ASP A 132 -4.87 20.46 13.01
CA ASP A 132 -6.34 20.49 12.99
C ASP A 132 -6.93 21.05 11.69
N THR A 133 -6.21 20.89 10.58
CA THR A 133 -6.60 21.46 9.29
C THR A 133 -7.22 20.37 8.42
N PRO A 134 -8.54 20.44 8.11
CA PRO A 134 -9.26 19.36 7.44
C PRO A 134 -8.67 18.91 6.10
N LYS A 135 -8.01 19.82 5.36
CA LYS A 135 -7.37 19.52 4.06
C LYS A 135 -6.24 18.47 4.14
N PHE A 136 -5.70 18.23 5.32
CA PHE A 136 -4.65 17.23 5.56
C PHE A 136 -5.22 15.88 6.01
N ILE A 137 -6.53 15.82 6.32
CA ILE A 137 -7.22 14.62 6.80
C ILE A 137 -8.16 14.05 5.73
N ILE A 138 -9.02 14.90 5.16
CA ILE A 138 -10.07 14.48 4.22
C ILE A 138 -9.45 13.80 3.00
N HIS A 139 -9.92 12.57 2.71
CA HIS A 139 -9.43 11.69 1.64
C HIS A 139 -7.94 11.32 1.71
N LYS A 140 -7.32 11.48 2.89
CA LYS A 140 -5.87 11.28 3.09
C LYS A 140 -5.58 10.27 4.18
N VAL A 141 -6.12 10.47 5.37
CA VAL A 141 -5.94 9.63 6.58
C VAL A 141 -7.25 9.56 7.35
N ASP A 142 -7.29 8.76 8.42
CA ASP A 142 -8.47 8.49 9.25
C ASP A 142 -9.66 8.05 8.41
N MET A 143 -9.40 7.07 7.54
CA MET A 143 -10.35 6.61 6.55
C MET A 143 -10.32 5.10 6.37
N ASN A 144 -11.44 4.57 5.88
CA ASN A 144 -11.58 3.19 5.44
C ASN A 144 -12.22 3.12 4.05
N LEU A 145 -11.74 2.21 3.22
CA LEU A 145 -12.19 2.00 1.85
C LEU A 145 -12.46 0.51 1.63
N LEU A 146 -13.66 0.16 1.19
CA LEU A 146 -14.03 -1.19 0.78
C LEU A 146 -14.24 -1.23 -0.73
N ASN A 147 -13.51 -2.10 -1.41
CA ASN A 147 -13.70 -2.39 -2.82
C ASN A 147 -14.17 -3.84 -2.98
N VAL A 148 -15.24 -4.03 -3.75
CA VAL A 148 -15.70 -5.34 -4.22
C VAL A 148 -15.59 -5.32 -5.74
N VAL A 149 -14.79 -6.22 -6.30
CA VAL A 149 -14.45 -6.24 -7.73
C VAL A 149 -14.69 -7.64 -8.27
N LEU A 150 -15.34 -7.73 -9.44
CA LEU A 150 -15.47 -8.96 -10.20
C LEU A 150 -14.81 -8.73 -11.56
N ASN A 151 -13.77 -9.50 -11.85
CA ASN A 151 -13.05 -9.46 -13.12
C ASN A 151 -13.36 -10.71 -13.93
N PHE A 152 -13.46 -10.58 -15.25
CA PHE A 152 -13.53 -11.70 -16.19
C PHE A 152 -12.29 -11.71 -17.07
N ARG A 153 -11.62 -12.86 -17.18
CA ARG A 153 -10.48 -13.07 -18.06
C ARG A 153 -10.88 -14.09 -19.13
N PHE A 154 -10.81 -13.66 -20.39
CA PHE A 154 -11.02 -14.49 -21.58
C PHE A 154 -9.87 -15.48 -21.76
#